data_AF-A0A7C7K460-F1
#
_entry.id   AF-A0A7C7K460-F1
#
_cell.length_a   1.000
_cell.length_b   1.000
_cell.length_c   1.000
_cell.angle_alpha   90.00
_cell.angle_beta   90.00
_cell.angle_gamma   90.00
#
_symmetry.space_group_name_H-M   'P 1'
#
loop_
_entity.id
_entity.type
_entity.pdbx_description
1 polymer ?
#
loop_
_entity_poly.entity_id
_entity_poly.type
_entity_poly.pdbx_seq_one_letter_code
_entity_poly.pdbx_strand_id
1 'polypeptide(L)' 'DIFTVPASLAGIPGISIPFGKSQNGLPLGIQLLSKHFDEQLVLNAGLYLEKNNV' A
#
# COMPACT_ATOMS: atom_id res chain seq x y z
N ASP A 1 9.95 5.07 7.96
CA ASP A 1 10.72 3.87 7.58
C ASP A 1 10.55 2.68 8.51
N ILE A 2 10.10 2.87 9.77
CA ILE A 2 9.89 1.76 10.73
C ILE A 2 9.03 0.61 10.14
N PHE A 3 8.03 0.96 9.32
CA PHE A 3 7.10 -0.01 8.73
C PHE A 3 7.49 -0.49 7.33
N THR A 4 8.54 0.07 6.73
CA THR A 4 8.95 -0.19 5.34
C THR A 4 10.34 -0.85 5.24
N VAL A 5 11.28 -0.54 6.15
CA VAL A 5 12.60 -1.19 6.19
C VAL A 5 12.50 -2.72 6.29
N PRO A 6 11.72 -3.32 7.21
CA PRO A 6 11.69 -4.78 7.33
C PRO A 6 11.20 -5.45 6.04
N ALA A 7 10.26 -4.80 5.34
CA ALA A 7 9.72 -5.28 4.08
C ALA A 7 10.76 -5.25 2.95
N SER A 8 11.48 -4.14 2.80
CA SER A 8 12.55 -4.02 1.81
C SER A 8 13.69 -5.01 2.06
N LEU A 9 14.09 -5.20 3.32
CA LEU A 9 15.14 -6.16 3.69
C LEU A 9 14.72 -7.62 3.49
N ALA A 10 13.44 -7.93 3.70
CA ALA A 10 12.88 -9.25 3.42
C ALA A 10 12.62 -9.49 1.92
N GLY A 11 12.86 -8.48 1.06
CA GLY A 11 12.60 -8.56 -0.38
C GLY A 11 11.12 -8.75 -0.71
N ILE A 12 10.20 -8.31 0.16
CA ILE A 12 8.77 -8.48 -0.08
C ILE A 12 8.22 -7.32 -0.91
N PRO A 13 7.36 -7.59 -1.92
CA PRO A 13 6.75 -6.53 -2.71
C PRO A 13 5.77 -5.69 -1.89
N GLY A 14 5.75 -4.40 -2.15
CA GLY A 14 4.83 -3.46 -1.50
C GLY A 14 4.51 -2.23 -2.35
N ILE A 15 3.35 -1.62 -2.10
CA ILE A 15 2.90 -0.37 -2.76
C ILE A 15 2.19 0.54 -1.75
N SER A 16 2.31 1.85 -1.95
CA SER A 16 1.58 2.87 -1.20
C SER A 16 0.51 3.50 -2.10
N ILE A 17 -0.75 3.48 -1.65
CA ILE A 17 -1.89 4.04 -2.39
C ILE A 17 -2.52 5.17 -1.56
N PRO A 18 -2.80 6.35 -2.13
CA PRO A 18 -3.60 7.38 -1.43
C PRO A 18 -5.03 6.86 -1.22
N PHE A 19 -5.57 6.97 -0.01
CA PHE A 19 -6.92 6.49 0.33
C PHE A 19 -7.67 7.52 1.20
N GLY A 20 -8.12 8.59 0.56
CA GLY A 20 -8.97 9.61 1.17
C GLY A 20 -8.21 10.62 2.05
N LYS A 21 -8.99 11.30 2.90
CA LYS A 21 -8.50 12.29 3.85
C LYS A 21 -9.07 12.02 5.24
N SER A 22 -8.28 12.33 6.26
CA SER A 22 -8.74 12.36 7.65
C SER A 22 -9.80 13.45 7.83
N GLN A 23 -10.55 13.40 8.93
CA GLN A 23 -11.54 14.42 9.30
C GLN A 23 -10.95 15.84 9.32
N ASN A 24 -9.64 15.95 9.60
CA ASN A 24 -8.91 17.21 9.63
C ASN A 24 -8.30 17.60 8.25
N GLY A 25 -8.68 16.91 7.17
CA GLY A 25 -8.22 17.18 5.80
C GLY A 25 -6.83 16.65 5.44
N LEU A 26 -6.17 15.93 6.35
CA LEU A 26 -4.84 15.35 6.09
C LEU A 26 -4.94 14.15 5.13
N PRO A 27 -4.03 14.01 4.15
CA PRO A 27 -4.04 12.88 3.23
C PRO A 27 -3.78 11.57 3.98
N LEU A 28 -4.61 10.57 3.72
CA LEU A 28 -4.42 9.21 4.21
C LEU A 28 -3.92 8.33 3.08
N GLY A 29 -3.10 7.33 3.44
CA GLY A 29 -2.58 6.35 2.49
C GLY A 29 -2.58 4.96 3.10
N ILE A 30 -2.68 3.96 2.23
CA ILE A 30 -2.60 2.54 2.58
C ILE A 30 -1.27 2.00 2.06
N GLN A 31 -0.54 1.30 2.95
CA GLN A 31 0.62 0.50 2.57
C GLN A 31 0.17 -0.96 2.45
N LEU A 32 0.28 -1.52 1.25
CA LEU A 32 0.12 -2.96 1.04
C LEU A 32 1.49 -3.62 0.95
N LEU A 33 1.57 -4.84 1.48
CA LEU A 33 2.71 -5.73 1.41
C LEU A 33 2.21 -7.12 1.01
N SER A 34 2.99 -7.88 0.25
CA SER A 34 2.67 -9.24 -0.15
C SER A 34 3.78 -10.23 0.18
N LYS A 35 3.59 -11.48 -0.25
CA LYS A 35 4.63 -12.50 -0.22
C LYS A 35 5.63 -12.25 -1.33
N HIS A 36 6.82 -12.82 -1.16
CA HIS A 36 7.88 -12.76 -2.17
C HIS A 36 7.37 -13.26 -3.54
N PHE A 37 7.71 -12.56 -4.62
CA PHE A 37 7.28 -12.83 -6.00
C PHE A 37 5.76 -12.79 -6.26
N ASP A 38 5.00 -12.05 -5.45
CA ASP A 38 3.56 -11.87 -5.61
C ASP A 38 3.17 -10.41 -5.94
N GLU A 39 3.92 -9.78 -6.84
CA GLU A 39 3.71 -8.38 -7.26
C GLU A 39 2.31 -8.18 -7.87
N GLN A 40 1.80 -9.17 -8.60
CA GLN A 40 0.50 -9.08 -9.26
C GLN A 40 -0.63 -8.91 -8.26
N LEU A 41 -0.57 -9.59 -7.10
CA LEU A 41 -1.56 -9.42 -6.04
C LEU A 41 -1.56 -7.98 -5.52
N VAL A 42 -0.38 -7.43 -5.24
CA VAL A 42 -0.23 -6.04 -4.74
C VAL A 42 -0.77 -5.03 -5.74
N LEU A 43 -0.47 -5.21 -7.02
CA LEU A 43 -0.96 -4.32 -8.08
C LEU A 43 -2.48 -4.41 -8.25
N ASN A 44 -3.05 -5.61 -8.25
CA ASN A 44 -4.49 -5.81 -8.36
C ASN A 44 -5.25 -5.22 -7.15
N ALA A 45 -4.75 -5.47 -5.94
CA ALA A 45 -5.33 -4.94 -4.71
C ALA A 45 -5.19 -3.42 -4.63
N GLY A 46 -4.04 -2.88 -5.02
CA GLY A 46 -3.81 -1.44 -5.08
C GLY A 46 -4.74 -0.73 -6.06
N LEU A 47 -4.91 -1.29 -7.26
CA LEU A 47 -5.84 -0.76 -8.26
C LEU A 47 -7.29 -0.79 -7.76
N TYR A 48 -7.69 -1.86 -7.07
CA TYR A 48 -9.02 -1.95 -6.49
C TYR A 48 -9.24 -0.86 -5.43
N LEU A 49 -8.28 -0.65 -4.52
CA LEU A 49 -8.38 0.37 -3.48
C LEU A 49 -8.38 1.79 -4.07
N GLU A 50 -7.55 2.06 -5.07
CA GLU A 50 -7.52 3.35 -5.75
C GLU A 50 -8.87 3.67 -6.40
N LYS A 51 -9.50 2.69 -7.07
CA LYS A 51 -10.80 2.87 -7.74
C LYS A 51 -11.98 3.02 -6.79
N ASN A 52 -11.90 2.45 -5.59
CA ASN A 52 -12.96 2.49 -4.58
C ASN A 52 -12.67 3.49 -3.47
N ASN A 53 -11.76 4.43 -3.72
CA ASN A 53 -11.41 5.48 -2.80
C ASN A 53 -12.61 6.45 -2.64
N VAL A 54 -13.07 6.63 -1.39
CA VAL A 54 -14.25 7.43 -1.03
C VAL A 54 -13.83 8.86 -0.66
#